data_AF-A0A378C362-F1
#
_entry.id   AF-A0A378C362-F1
#
_cell.length_a   1.000
_cell.length_b   1.000
_cell.length_c   1.000
_cell.angle_alpha   90.00
_cell.angle_beta   90.00
_cell.angle_gamma   90.00
#
_symmetry.space_group_name_H-M   'P 1'
#
loop_
_entity.id
_entity.type
_entity.pdbx_description
1 polymer ?
#
loop_
_entity_poly.entity_id
_entity_poly.type
_entity_poly.pdbx_seq_one_letter_code
_entity_poly.pdbx_strand_id
1 'polypeptide(L)'
;MTATVEQIESWIVDVPTIRPHKLSMTTMGCQSLVIVRLTRSDGICGIGEATTIGGLSYGVESPEAISSAITHYLTPLLKGQPADNLNALTARMNGAIKGNTFAKSAIETALLDAQGKALGLPISALLGGALQTALPVLWTLASGDTAKDIAEGEKLLAEGRHRAFKTEDRRA
;
A
#
# COMPACT_ATOMS: atom_id res chain seq x y z
N MET A 1 2.99 -28.68 -10.97
CA MET A 1 2.21 -27.80 -11.87
C MET A 1 2.43 -26.37 -11.39
N THR A 2 2.59 -25.42 -12.30
CA THR A 2 2.69 -23.98 -11.96
C THR A 2 1.37 -23.52 -11.35
N ALA A 3 1.39 -22.87 -10.20
CA ALA A 3 0.18 -22.37 -9.59
C ALA A 3 -0.40 -21.23 -10.44
N THR A 4 -1.71 -21.10 -10.47
CA THR A 4 -2.41 -20.07 -11.24
C THR A 4 -3.18 -19.15 -10.31
N VAL A 5 -3.41 -17.91 -10.73
CA VAL A 5 -4.32 -16.99 -10.03
C VAL A 5 -5.74 -17.55 -10.11
N GLU A 6 -6.33 -17.90 -8.99
CA GLU A 6 -7.67 -18.48 -8.93
C GLU A 6 -8.73 -17.42 -8.65
N GLN A 7 -8.45 -16.54 -7.68
CA GLN A 7 -9.36 -15.50 -7.25
C GLN A 7 -8.59 -14.27 -6.77
N ILE A 8 -9.15 -13.09 -7.03
CA ILE A 8 -8.71 -11.83 -6.46
C ILE A 8 -9.94 -11.16 -5.86
N GLU A 9 -9.84 -10.75 -4.60
CA GLU A 9 -10.89 -10.05 -3.87
C GLU A 9 -10.34 -8.73 -3.34
N SER A 10 -11.21 -7.74 -3.22
CA SER A 10 -10.85 -6.43 -2.68
C SER A 10 -11.91 -5.92 -1.72
N TRP A 11 -11.48 -5.32 -0.61
CA TRP A 11 -12.38 -4.67 0.37
C TRP A 11 -11.90 -3.25 0.63
N ILE A 12 -12.83 -2.30 0.58
CA ILE A 12 -12.58 -0.95 1.10
C ILE A 12 -12.70 -1.01 2.62
N VAL A 13 -11.67 -0.54 3.30
CA VAL A 13 -11.57 -0.52 4.75
C VAL A 13 -11.31 0.90 5.21
N ASP A 14 -12.15 1.37 6.13
CA ASP A 14 -12.02 2.67 6.77
C ASP A 14 -11.32 2.51 8.12
N VAL A 15 -10.13 3.09 8.25
CA VAL A 15 -9.31 3.03 9.47
C VAL A 15 -9.30 4.40 10.14
N PRO A 16 -9.92 4.56 11.33
CA PRO A 16 -9.91 5.83 12.03
C PRO A 16 -8.49 6.20 12.49
N THR A 17 -8.10 7.45 12.30
CA THR A 17 -6.82 7.97 12.79
C THR A 17 -6.91 8.29 14.28
N ILE A 18 -5.81 8.11 15.03
CA ILE A 18 -5.75 8.46 16.46
C ILE A 18 -5.90 9.98 16.66
N ARG A 19 -5.36 10.75 15.71
CA ARG A 19 -5.47 12.21 15.65
C ARG A 19 -5.69 12.62 14.20
N PRO A 20 -6.58 13.59 13.90
CA PRO A 20 -6.75 14.08 12.55
C PRO A 20 -5.42 14.61 11.99
N HIS A 21 -5.01 14.08 10.84
CA HIS A 21 -3.82 14.54 10.13
C HIS A 21 -4.19 15.73 9.25
N LYS A 22 -3.64 16.90 9.56
CA LYS A 22 -3.83 18.09 8.73
C LYS A 22 -2.78 18.13 7.64
N LEU A 23 -3.23 17.92 6.41
CA LEU A 23 -2.43 18.04 5.20
C LEU A 23 -2.75 19.37 4.50
N SER A 24 -1.92 19.75 3.54
CA SER A 24 -2.13 20.97 2.75
C SER A 24 -3.52 20.99 2.08
N MET A 25 -3.91 19.87 1.47
CA MET A 25 -5.13 19.75 0.67
C MET A 25 -6.38 19.31 1.47
N THR A 26 -6.21 18.67 2.62
CA THR A 26 -7.33 18.08 3.37
C THR A 26 -6.99 17.85 4.84
N THR A 27 -7.99 17.67 5.69
CA THR A 27 -7.81 17.14 7.05
C THR A 27 -8.40 15.74 7.12
N MET A 28 -7.57 14.77 7.48
CA MET A 28 -7.92 13.36 7.38
C MET A 28 -8.12 12.79 8.78
N GLY A 29 -9.39 12.52 9.14
CA GLY A 29 -9.76 11.85 10.40
C GLY A 29 -9.89 10.32 10.27
N CYS A 30 -10.02 9.83 9.04
CA CYS A 30 -10.11 8.43 8.69
C CYS A 30 -9.32 8.18 7.40
N GLN A 31 -8.64 7.05 7.33
CA GLN A 31 -7.92 6.58 6.15
C GLN A 31 -8.72 5.47 5.49
N SER A 32 -9.23 5.72 4.29
CA SER A 32 -9.86 4.69 3.46
C SER A 32 -8.80 4.02 2.57
N LEU A 33 -8.71 2.71 2.63
CA LEU A 33 -7.74 1.90 1.88
C LEU A 33 -8.43 0.68 1.27
N VAL A 34 -7.80 0.06 0.28
CA VAL A 34 -8.29 -1.17 -0.36
C VAL A 34 -7.35 -2.31 0.00
N ILE A 35 -7.85 -3.28 0.76
CA ILE A 35 -7.15 -4.54 1.01
C ILE A 35 -7.45 -5.49 -0.12
N VAL A 36 -6.41 -6.12 -0.68
CA VAL A 36 -6.50 -7.10 -1.76
C VAL A 36 -6.05 -8.45 -1.24
N ARG A 37 -6.84 -9.49 -1.49
CA ARG A 37 -6.45 -10.89 -1.30
C ARG A 37 -6.37 -11.58 -2.66
N LEU A 38 -5.23 -12.18 -2.95
CA LEU A 38 -5.05 -13.04 -4.11
C LEU A 38 -4.91 -14.48 -3.64
N THR A 39 -5.74 -15.36 -4.18
CA THR A 39 -5.70 -16.80 -3.93
C THR A 39 -5.16 -17.52 -5.16
N ARG A 40 -4.16 -18.37 -4.95
CA ARG A 40 -3.58 -19.27 -5.95
C ARG A 40 -4.29 -20.62 -5.94
N SER A 41 -4.21 -21.35 -7.06
CA SER A 41 -4.77 -22.70 -7.21
C SER A 41 -4.14 -23.78 -6.31
N ASP A 42 -3.03 -23.48 -5.66
CA ASP A 42 -2.42 -24.32 -4.62
C ASP A 42 -2.87 -23.95 -3.19
N GLY A 43 -3.87 -23.06 -3.07
CA GLY A 43 -4.45 -22.60 -1.81
C GLY A 43 -3.66 -21.52 -1.09
N ILE A 44 -2.51 -21.09 -1.62
CA ILE A 44 -1.70 -20.03 -1.00
C ILE A 44 -2.33 -18.67 -1.28
N CYS A 45 -2.49 -17.88 -0.21
CA CYS A 45 -3.03 -16.53 -0.30
C CYS A 45 -1.95 -15.47 -0.02
N GLY A 46 -1.92 -14.45 -0.88
CA GLY A 46 -1.15 -13.23 -0.68
C GLY A 46 -2.03 -12.02 -0.44
N ILE A 47 -1.52 -11.05 0.32
CA ILE A 47 -2.20 -9.81 0.69
C ILE A 47 -1.46 -8.61 0.10
N GLY A 48 -2.22 -7.66 -0.42
CA GLY A 48 -1.73 -6.37 -0.87
C GLY A 48 -2.64 -5.24 -0.39
N GLU A 49 -2.15 -4.02 -0.50
CA GLU A 49 -2.87 -2.82 -0.08
C GLU A 49 -2.72 -1.72 -1.14
N ALA A 50 -3.80 -0.97 -1.36
CA ALA A 50 -3.78 0.31 -2.06
C ALA A 50 -4.35 1.40 -1.15
N THR A 51 -3.54 2.41 -0.86
CA THR A 51 -3.87 3.50 0.06
C THR A 51 -3.92 4.81 -0.70
N THR A 52 -4.96 5.61 -0.50
CA THR A 52 -5.08 6.95 -1.12
C THR A 52 -5.07 8.03 -0.04
N ILE A 53 -4.33 9.12 -0.23
CA ILE A 53 -4.29 10.18 0.77
C ILE A 53 -5.49 11.11 0.53
N GLY A 54 -6.51 11.04 1.37
CA GLY A 54 -7.71 11.86 1.24
C GLY A 54 -8.47 11.65 -0.08
N GLY A 55 -8.48 10.42 -0.60
CA GLY A 55 -9.12 10.08 -1.87
C GLY A 55 -8.50 10.83 -3.06
N LEU A 56 -9.35 11.43 -3.90
CA LEU A 56 -8.94 12.12 -5.13
C LEU A 56 -8.26 13.48 -4.89
N SER A 57 -8.09 13.90 -3.63
CA SER A 57 -7.43 15.19 -3.32
C SER A 57 -5.90 15.14 -3.52
N TYR A 58 -5.30 13.95 -3.44
CA TYR A 58 -3.87 13.76 -3.62
C TYR A 58 -3.51 13.11 -4.96
N GLY A 59 -4.31 12.15 -5.41
CA GLY A 59 -4.05 11.35 -6.60
C GLY A 59 -5.26 11.24 -7.51
N VAL A 60 -5.05 10.57 -8.65
CA VAL A 60 -6.10 10.37 -9.67
C VAL A 60 -6.94 9.10 -9.44
N GLU A 61 -6.72 8.41 -8.32
CA GLU A 61 -7.41 7.17 -7.95
C GLU A 61 -8.08 7.33 -6.58
N SER A 62 -9.31 6.82 -6.45
CA SER A 62 -10.05 6.71 -5.19
C SER A 62 -10.17 5.25 -4.75
N PRO A 63 -10.44 4.93 -3.48
CA PRO A 63 -10.65 3.57 -3.03
C PRO A 63 -11.73 2.81 -3.82
N GLU A 64 -12.81 3.49 -4.20
CA GLU A 64 -13.90 2.94 -5.00
C GLU A 64 -13.45 2.65 -6.43
N ALA A 65 -12.72 3.59 -7.06
CA ALA A 65 -12.16 3.41 -8.39
C ALA A 65 -11.16 2.25 -8.43
N ILE A 66 -10.32 2.12 -7.39
CA ILE A 66 -9.36 1.04 -7.23
C ILE A 66 -10.08 -0.31 -7.11
N SER A 67 -11.06 -0.43 -6.21
CA SER A 67 -11.81 -1.68 -6.02
C SER A 67 -12.57 -2.07 -7.29
N SER A 68 -13.15 -1.10 -8.01
CA SER A 68 -13.79 -1.30 -9.30
C SER A 68 -12.80 -1.79 -10.37
N ALA A 69 -11.64 -1.16 -10.48
CA ALA A 69 -10.58 -1.57 -11.42
C ALA A 69 -10.11 -3.01 -11.16
N ILE A 70 -9.92 -3.37 -9.87
CA ILE A 70 -9.54 -4.72 -9.46
C ILE A 70 -10.62 -5.72 -9.86
N THR A 71 -11.87 -5.46 -9.47
CA THR A 71 -12.98 -6.41 -9.64
C THR A 71 -13.32 -6.62 -11.11
N HIS A 72 -13.46 -5.54 -11.88
CA HIS A 72 -14.05 -5.60 -13.22
C HIS A 72 -13.04 -5.74 -14.35
N TYR A 73 -11.77 -5.39 -14.14
CA TYR A 73 -10.77 -5.37 -15.22
C TYR A 73 -9.55 -6.24 -14.91
N LEU A 74 -8.93 -6.06 -13.75
CA LEU A 74 -7.70 -6.77 -13.40
C LEU A 74 -7.97 -8.24 -13.05
N THR A 75 -9.03 -8.53 -12.30
CA THR A 75 -9.38 -9.91 -11.91
C THR A 75 -9.65 -10.80 -13.12
N PRO A 76 -10.53 -10.42 -14.08
CA PRO A 76 -10.75 -11.22 -15.29
C PRO A 76 -9.49 -11.39 -16.15
N LEU A 77 -8.62 -10.37 -16.18
CA LEU A 77 -7.38 -10.39 -16.96
C LEU A 77 -6.35 -11.41 -16.42
N LEU A 78 -6.31 -11.57 -15.09
CA LEU A 78 -5.30 -12.37 -14.39
C LEU A 78 -5.77 -13.77 -14.03
N LYS A 79 -7.08 -14.01 -13.91
CA LYS A 79 -7.62 -15.33 -13.58
C LYS A 79 -7.11 -16.41 -14.53
N GLY A 80 -6.67 -17.53 -13.97
CA GLY A 80 -6.09 -18.67 -14.69
C GLY A 80 -4.67 -18.45 -15.21
N GLN A 81 -4.08 -17.26 -15.03
CA GLN A 81 -2.69 -17.02 -15.43
C GLN A 81 -1.71 -17.64 -14.42
N PRO A 82 -0.53 -18.11 -14.86
CA PRO A 82 0.57 -18.51 -13.99
C PRO A 82 0.91 -17.44 -12.96
N ALA A 83 0.85 -17.78 -11.67
CA ALA A 83 1.10 -16.87 -10.56
C ALA A 83 2.60 -16.72 -10.24
N ASP A 84 3.44 -17.64 -10.71
CA ASP A 84 4.86 -17.71 -10.33
C ASP A 84 5.77 -16.74 -11.13
N ASN A 85 5.24 -16.06 -12.15
CA ASN A 85 6.00 -15.09 -12.96
C ASN A 85 5.41 -13.69 -12.84
N LEU A 86 5.82 -12.98 -11.78
CA LEU A 86 5.40 -11.61 -11.49
C LEU A 86 5.62 -10.67 -12.68
N ASN A 87 6.80 -10.72 -13.30
CA ASN A 87 7.14 -9.83 -14.43
C ASN A 87 6.19 -9.99 -15.61
N ALA A 88 5.78 -11.22 -15.92
CA ALA A 88 4.82 -11.49 -16.98
C ALA A 88 3.42 -10.95 -16.63
N LEU A 89 2.97 -11.09 -15.38
CA LEU A 89 1.69 -10.55 -14.93
C LEU A 89 1.70 -9.02 -14.90
N THR A 90 2.78 -8.40 -14.43
CA THR A 90 2.96 -6.93 -14.44
C THR A 90 2.96 -6.39 -15.87
N ALA A 91 3.68 -7.02 -16.80
CA ALA A 91 3.65 -6.66 -18.21
C ALA A 91 2.24 -6.79 -18.81
N ARG A 92 1.53 -7.87 -18.48
CA ARG A 92 0.13 -8.09 -18.92
C ARG A 92 -0.81 -6.99 -18.41
N MET A 93 -0.75 -6.67 -17.12
CA MET A 93 -1.56 -5.59 -16.53
C MET A 93 -1.26 -4.24 -17.19
N ASN A 94 0.02 -3.93 -17.42
CA ASN A 94 0.43 -2.66 -18.02
C ASN A 94 0.10 -2.56 -19.52
N GLY A 95 0.13 -3.66 -20.26
CA GLY A 95 -0.26 -3.69 -21.67
C GLY A 95 -1.78 -3.56 -21.87
N ALA A 96 -2.59 -4.12 -20.97
CA ALA A 96 -4.04 -4.16 -21.12
C ALA A 96 -4.76 -2.94 -20.52
N ILE A 97 -4.26 -2.39 -19.40
CA ILE A 97 -4.97 -1.37 -18.62
C ILE A 97 -4.05 -0.14 -18.44
N LYS A 98 -4.53 1.04 -18.85
CA LYS A 98 -3.81 2.30 -18.64
C LYS A 98 -4.05 2.86 -17.23
N GLY A 99 -3.05 3.53 -16.66
CA GLY A 99 -3.14 4.08 -15.30
C GLY A 99 -3.37 2.99 -14.25
N ASN A 100 -4.23 3.26 -13.28
CA ASN A 100 -4.63 2.33 -12.21
C ASN A 100 -3.41 1.77 -11.45
N THR A 101 -2.46 2.66 -11.16
CA THR A 101 -1.17 2.34 -10.56
C THR A 101 -1.33 1.84 -9.12
N PHE A 102 -2.26 2.39 -8.36
CA PHE A 102 -2.52 1.95 -6.98
C PHE A 102 -3.14 0.55 -6.99
N ALA A 103 -4.14 0.33 -7.84
CA ALA A 103 -4.75 -0.99 -8.02
C ALA A 103 -3.74 -2.07 -8.46
N LYS A 104 -2.89 -1.76 -9.45
CA LYS A 104 -1.84 -2.68 -9.91
C LYS A 104 -0.79 -2.96 -8.85
N SER A 105 -0.36 -1.93 -8.11
CA SER A 105 0.60 -2.07 -7.02
C SER A 105 0.08 -2.99 -5.91
N ALA A 106 -1.21 -2.90 -5.57
CA ALA A 106 -1.81 -3.80 -4.58
C ALA A 106 -1.80 -5.26 -5.05
N ILE A 107 -2.13 -5.52 -6.32
CA ILE A 107 -2.06 -6.88 -6.89
C ILE A 107 -0.62 -7.38 -6.95
N GLU A 108 0.33 -6.55 -7.37
CA GLU A 108 1.75 -6.90 -7.43
C GLU A 108 2.30 -7.27 -6.03
N THR A 109 1.91 -6.50 -5.02
CA THR A 109 2.23 -6.78 -3.61
C THR A 109 1.63 -8.11 -3.15
N ALA A 110 0.35 -8.37 -3.47
CA ALA A 110 -0.30 -9.64 -3.15
C ALA A 110 0.36 -10.84 -3.85
N LEU A 111 0.79 -10.69 -5.10
CA LEU A 111 1.55 -11.73 -5.81
C LEU A 111 2.90 -12.00 -5.16
N LEU A 112 3.65 -10.95 -4.78
CA LEU A 112 4.93 -11.09 -4.06
C LEU A 112 4.78 -11.78 -2.71
N ASP A 113 3.76 -11.41 -1.93
CA ASP A 113 3.46 -12.05 -0.65
C ASP A 113 3.10 -13.53 -0.83
N ALA A 114 2.23 -13.86 -1.79
CA ALA A 114 1.90 -15.24 -2.12
C ALA A 114 3.13 -16.04 -2.56
N GLN A 115 4.00 -15.45 -3.38
CA GLN A 115 5.23 -16.09 -3.85
C GLN A 115 6.22 -16.32 -2.70
N GLY A 116 6.38 -15.35 -1.80
CA GLY A 116 7.23 -15.49 -0.61
C GLY A 116 6.75 -16.63 0.28
N LYS A 117 5.45 -16.70 0.54
CA LYS A 117 4.82 -17.80 1.29
C LYS A 117 5.02 -19.15 0.61
N ALA A 118 4.83 -19.23 -0.71
CA ALA A 118 5.04 -20.46 -1.47
C ALA A 118 6.48 -20.98 -1.41
N LEU A 119 7.46 -20.07 -1.34
CA LEU A 119 8.88 -20.41 -1.25
C LEU A 119 9.39 -20.53 0.19
N GLY A 120 8.59 -20.18 1.19
CA GLY A 120 9.05 -20.08 2.58
C GLY A 120 10.09 -18.99 2.80
N LEU A 121 10.05 -17.92 2.01
CA LEU A 121 11.03 -16.83 2.02
C LEU A 121 10.39 -15.47 2.32
N PRO A 122 11.11 -14.56 2.99
CA PRO A 122 10.68 -13.17 3.08
C PRO A 122 10.74 -12.52 1.69
N ILE A 123 9.83 -11.56 1.42
CA ILE A 123 9.80 -10.82 0.14
C ILE A 123 11.16 -10.17 -0.16
N SER A 124 11.87 -9.68 0.86
CA SER A 124 13.21 -9.11 0.69
C SER A 124 14.20 -10.08 0.03
N ALA A 125 14.12 -11.39 0.31
CA ALA A 125 14.95 -12.40 -0.36
C ALA A 125 14.59 -12.55 -1.85
N LEU A 126 13.33 -12.36 -2.22
CA LEU A 126 12.90 -12.33 -3.62
C LEU A 126 13.42 -11.09 -4.36
N LEU A 127 13.69 -10.01 -3.64
CA LEU A 127 14.18 -8.73 -4.15
C LEU A 127 15.71 -8.55 -4.04
N GLY A 128 16.46 -9.65 -3.85
CA GLY A 128 17.93 -9.62 -3.79
C GLY A 128 18.53 -9.61 -2.38
N GLY A 129 17.70 -9.68 -1.35
CA GLY A 129 18.11 -9.76 0.06
C GLY A 129 18.08 -8.42 0.78
N ALA A 130 17.88 -8.46 2.10
CA ALA A 130 17.92 -7.28 2.94
C ALA A 130 19.36 -6.82 3.20
N LEU A 131 19.65 -5.54 2.96
CA LEU A 131 20.94 -4.93 3.31
C LEU A 131 21.03 -4.52 4.79
N GLN A 132 19.89 -4.36 5.43
CA GLN A 132 19.76 -3.94 6.82
C GLN A 132 18.50 -4.54 7.44
N THR A 133 18.52 -4.76 8.75
CA THR A 133 17.40 -5.32 9.52
C THR A 133 16.57 -4.26 10.25
N ALA A 134 17.04 -3.01 10.26
CA ALA A 134 16.36 -1.87 10.86
C ALA A 134 16.61 -0.59 10.07
N LEU A 135 15.68 0.36 10.17
CA LEU A 135 15.73 1.68 9.54
C LEU A 135 15.35 2.76 10.55
N PRO A 136 15.98 3.95 10.52
CA PRO A 136 15.51 5.09 11.30
C PRO A 136 14.14 5.53 10.79
N VAL A 137 13.18 5.70 11.70
CA VAL A 137 11.82 6.15 11.37
C VAL A 137 11.68 7.63 11.66
N LEU A 138 11.26 8.37 10.63
CA LEU A 138 11.02 9.81 10.69
C LEU A 138 9.60 10.07 11.20
N TRP A 139 9.44 10.97 12.17
CA TRP A 139 8.12 11.31 12.72
C TRP A 139 7.52 12.52 12.02
N THR A 140 6.28 12.41 11.53
CA THR A 140 5.59 13.52 10.87
C THR A 140 4.87 14.40 11.91
N LEU A 141 5.29 15.66 11.99
CA LEU A 141 4.67 16.73 12.76
C LEU A 141 3.71 17.49 11.82
N ALA A 142 2.41 17.34 12.07
CA ALA A 142 1.34 17.85 11.20
C ALA A 142 0.08 18.21 12.00
N SER A 143 0.24 18.82 13.19
CA SER A 143 -0.90 19.28 13.99
C SER A 143 -1.55 20.55 13.41
N GLY A 144 -0.82 21.26 12.55
CA GLY A 144 -1.18 22.58 12.04
C GLY A 144 -1.06 23.69 13.09
N ASP A 145 -0.26 23.46 14.14
CA ASP A 145 0.02 24.39 15.23
C ASP A 145 1.50 24.24 15.61
N THR A 146 2.30 25.25 15.29
CA THR A 146 3.76 25.22 15.46
C THR A 146 4.17 24.94 16.91
N ALA A 147 3.47 25.50 17.90
CA ALA A 147 3.82 25.31 19.30
C ALA A 147 3.58 23.85 19.73
N LYS A 148 2.50 23.23 19.23
CA LYS A 148 2.22 21.80 19.49
C LYS A 148 3.22 20.89 18.79
N ASP A 149 3.58 21.20 17.55
CA ASP A 149 4.56 20.42 16.79
C ASP A 149 5.95 20.46 17.46
N ILE A 150 6.38 21.63 17.96
CA ILE A 150 7.63 21.77 18.74
C ILE A 150 7.55 20.91 20.02
N ALA A 151 6.49 21.07 20.82
CA ALA A 151 6.34 20.33 22.06
C ALA A 151 6.30 18.80 21.84
N GLU A 152 5.64 18.34 20.77
CA GLU A 152 5.62 16.92 20.39
C GLU A 152 7.02 16.44 19.95
N GLY A 153 7.73 17.23 19.15
CA GLY A 153 9.10 16.93 18.72
C GLY A 153 10.08 16.81 19.89
N GLU A 154 10.08 17.79 20.80
CA GLU A 154 10.93 17.79 22.00
C GLU A 154 10.64 16.59 22.90
N LYS A 155 9.35 16.26 23.09
CA LYS A 155 8.94 15.07 23.85
C LYS A 155 9.49 13.78 23.22
N LEU A 156 9.30 13.58 21.92
CA LEU A 156 9.73 12.36 21.24
C LEU A 156 11.26 12.21 21.15
N LEU A 157 11.97 13.34 21.11
CA LEU A 157 13.43 13.40 21.26
C LEU A 157 13.86 12.97 22.66
N ALA A 158 13.26 13.55 23.70
CA ALA A 158 13.58 13.24 25.09
C ALA A 158 13.29 11.77 25.45
N GLU A 159 12.23 11.18 24.88
CA GLU A 159 11.89 9.75 25.03
C GLU A 159 12.81 8.83 24.22
N GLY A 160 13.71 9.36 23.38
CA GLY A 160 14.58 8.57 22.50
C GLY A 160 13.84 7.79 21.41
N ARG A 161 12.55 8.11 21.17
CA ARG A 161 11.70 7.40 20.21
C ARG A 161 12.00 7.78 18.77
N HIS A 162 12.25 9.07 18.53
CA HIS A 162 12.56 9.61 17.20
C HIS A 162 13.65 10.66 17.29
N ARG A 163 14.51 10.70 16.26
CA ARG A 163 15.61 11.66 16.12
C ARG A 163 15.60 12.42 14.79
N ALA A 164 14.54 12.21 14.00
CA ALA A 164 14.35 12.83 12.70
C ALA A 164 12.85 13.12 12.55
N PHE A 165 12.53 14.30 12.02
CA PHE A 165 11.15 14.81 11.94
C PHE A 165 10.86 15.39 10.56
N LYS A 166 9.63 15.20 10.07
CA LYS A 166 9.08 15.84 8.87
C LYS A 166 8.03 16.84 9.33
N THR A 167 8.19 18.09 8.94
CA THR A 167 7.18 19.13 9.18
C THR A 167 6.32 19.31 7.94
N GLU A 168 5.00 19.34 8.11
CA GLU A 168 4.08 19.74 7.05
C GLU A 168 3.82 21.25 7.13
N ASP A 169 4.11 21.97 6.06
CA ASP A 169 3.90 23.41 5.95
C ASP A 169 2.71 23.72 5.03
N ARG A 170 1.85 24.65 5.42
CA ARG A 170 0.87 25.27 4.52
C ARG A 170 1.50 26.55 3.99
N ARG A 171 1.77 26.58 2.68
CA ARG A 171 1.74 27.87 1.99
C ARG A 171 0.30 28.38 2.11
N ALA A 172 0.15 29.50 2.81
CA ALA A 172 -1.08 30.28 2.91
C ALA A 172 -1.55 30.73 1.52
#